data_AF-A0A2S4UDW3-F1
#
_entry.id   AF-A0A2S4UDW3-F1
#
_cell.length_a   1.000
_cell.length_b   1.000
_cell.length_c   1.000
_cell.angle_alpha   90.00
_cell.angle_beta   90.00
_cell.angle_gamma   90.00
#
_symmetry.space_group_name_H-M   'P 1'
#
loop_
_entity.id
_entity.type
_entity.pdbx_description
1 polymer ?
#
loop_
_entity_poly.entity_id
_entity_poly.type
_entity_poly.pdbx_seq_one_letter_code
_entity_poly.pdbx_strand_id
1 'polypeptide(L)'
;MEGPNQKSASDAYACRWCDKEVKATKRSEYNLKAHRDGADYKSTHKKPCAGRAKAIQSGCSLPPTPAKLTAAKAQSTPNNSGTIVAYTTRGRFDNSTMTKILIIWLIQQSLLWLRMEDFHLRLAFDHAIVSSQLPSCVWGRRACSPTLPGTAFTGHQTY
;
A
#
# COMPACT_ATOMS: atom_id res chain seq x y z
N MET A 1 24.21 -18.93 9.11
CA MET A 1 24.06 -20.36 9.44
C MET A 1 23.31 -21.06 8.32
N GLU A 2 24.00 -21.98 7.66
CA GLU A 2 23.59 -22.63 6.41
C GLU A 2 22.56 -23.76 6.63
N GLY A 3 21.77 -24.05 5.60
CA GLY A 3 20.84 -25.17 5.61
C GLY A 3 21.55 -26.51 5.34
N PRO A 4 20.94 -27.66 5.67
CA PRO A 4 21.54 -28.97 5.50
C PRO A 4 21.86 -29.31 4.03
N ASN A 5 21.18 -28.66 3.09
CA ASN A 5 21.37 -28.84 1.64
C ASN A 5 22.17 -27.70 0.98
N GLN A 6 22.95 -26.93 1.75
CA GLN A 6 23.72 -25.81 1.20
C GLN A 6 24.87 -26.32 0.30
N LYS A 7 24.89 -25.86 -0.95
CA LYS A 7 26.00 -26.13 -1.88
C LYS A 7 27.02 -25.00 -1.76
N SER A 8 28.31 -25.35 -1.69
CA SER A 8 29.43 -24.41 -1.46
C SER A 8 29.69 -23.44 -2.63
N ALA A 9 29.20 -23.74 -3.83
CA ALA A 9 29.41 -22.95 -5.05
C ALA A 9 28.12 -22.38 -5.66
N SER A 10 26.97 -22.47 -4.97
CA SER A 10 25.69 -22.01 -5.52
C SER A 10 25.35 -20.58 -5.09
N ASP A 11 24.84 -19.77 -6.04
CA ASP A 11 24.23 -18.45 -5.78
C ASP A 11 22.84 -18.56 -5.10
N ALA A 12 22.63 -19.57 -4.27
CA ALA A 12 21.38 -19.84 -3.58
C ALA A 12 21.63 -20.28 -2.13
N TYR A 13 20.73 -19.86 -1.25
CA TYR A 13 20.70 -20.27 0.15
C TYR A 13 19.70 -21.40 0.35
N ALA A 14 20.14 -22.52 0.91
CA ALA A 14 19.25 -23.60 1.31
C ALA A 14 18.50 -23.21 2.60
N CYS A 15 17.19 -23.42 2.61
CA CYS A 15 16.42 -23.27 3.84
C CYS A 15 16.74 -24.43 4.80
N ARG A 16 16.77 -24.16 6.11
CA ARG A 16 17.00 -25.18 7.14
C ARG A 16 15.73 -25.96 7.50
N TRP A 17 14.57 -25.39 7.21
CA TRP A 17 13.28 -25.93 7.64
C TRP A 17 12.50 -26.61 6.50
N CYS A 18 12.91 -26.41 5.26
CA CYS A 18 12.31 -27.05 4.08
C CYS A 18 13.34 -27.21 2.97
N ASP A 19 13.02 -28.02 1.96
CA ASP A 19 13.94 -28.35 0.87
C ASP A 19 14.08 -27.25 -0.19
N LYS A 20 13.50 -26.07 0.04
CA LYS A 20 13.58 -24.95 -0.91
C LYS A 20 14.92 -24.23 -0.81
N GLU A 21 15.49 -23.98 -1.98
CA GLU A 21 16.61 -23.06 -2.18
C GLU A 21 16.06 -21.66 -2.53
N VAL A 22 16.68 -20.62 -1.98
CA VAL A 22 16.29 -19.23 -2.17
C VAL A 22 17.46 -18.47 -2.78
N LYS A 23 17.22 -17.76 -3.88
CA LYS A 23 18.27 -17.01 -4.58
C LYS A 23 19.01 -16.05 -3.65
N ALA A 24 20.33 -16.23 -3.57
CA ALA A 24 21.22 -15.36 -2.84
C ALA A 24 21.38 -14.04 -3.62
N THR A 25 21.43 -12.93 -2.88
CA THR A 25 21.84 -11.64 -3.45
C THR A 25 23.23 -11.35 -2.91
N LYS A 26 24.15 -10.89 -3.77
CA LYS A 26 25.57 -10.67 -3.43
C LYS A 26 25.84 -9.86 -2.16
N ARG A 27 24.85 -9.09 -1.67
CA ARG A 27 24.98 -8.23 -0.49
C ARG A 27 23.89 -8.43 0.57
N SER A 28 22.98 -9.41 0.42
CA SER A 28 21.92 -9.61 1.42
C SER A 28 21.33 -11.02 1.48
N GLU A 29 21.01 -11.43 2.70
CA GLU A 29 20.23 -12.63 3.01
C GLU A 29 18.72 -12.32 3.11
N TYR A 30 18.29 -11.17 2.59
CA TYR A 30 16.90 -10.70 2.73
C TYR A 30 15.90 -11.72 2.23
N ASN A 31 16.17 -12.35 1.08
CA ASN A 31 15.26 -13.35 0.51
C ASN A 31 15.10 -14.57 1.41
N LEU A 32 16.19 -15.03 2.05
CA LEU A 32 16.18 -16.16 2.97
C LEU A 32 15.39 -15.82 4.24
N LYS A 33 15.62 -14.62 4.80
CA LYS A 33 14.86 -14.12 5.95
C LYS A 33 13.37 -13.99 5.63
N ALA A 34 13.04 -13.36 4.51
CA ALA A 34 11.66 -13.19 4.05
C ALA A 34 10.96 -14.52 3.77
N HIS A 35 11.69 -15.55 3.32
CA HIS A 35 11.14 -16.90 3.18
C HIS A 35 10.88 -17.56 4.55
N ARG A 36 11.84 -17.47 5.48
CA ARG A 36 11.75 -18.10 6.81
C ARG A 36 10.66 -17.48 7.68
N ASP A 37 10.71 -16.16 7.84
CA ASP A 37 9.83 -15.42 8.75
C ASP A 37 8.56 -14.94 8.09
N GLY A 38 8.49 -14.99 6.76
CA GLY A 38 7.50 -14.22 6.01
C GLY A 38 7.94 -12.76 5.92
N ALA A 39 7.37 -12.04 4.97
CA ALA A 39 7.62 -10.61 4.82
C ALA A 39 6.33 -9.91 4.41
N ASP A 40 6.14 -8.72 4.94
CA ASP A 40 5.05 -7.84 4.58
C ASP A 40 5.66 -6.54 4.07
N TYR A 41 5.76 -6.40 2.73
CA TYR A 41 6.34 -5.21 2.10
C TYR A 41 5.40 -4.67 1.04
N LYS A 42 4.91 -3.43 1.26
CA LYS A 42 3.98 -2.71 0.38
C LYS A 42 2.78 -3.58 -0.02
N SER A 43 2.83 -4.20 -1.21
CA SER A 43 1.80 -5.07 -1.79
C SER A 43 2.14 -6.56 -1.76
N THR A 44 3.37 -6.92 -1.38
CA THR A 44 3.86 -8.29 -1.38
C THR A 44 3.79 -8.88 0.02
N HIS A 45 2.86 -9.82 0.20
CA HIS A 45 2.73 -10.62 1.41
C HIS A 45 3.34 -12.00 1.17
N LYS A 46 4.51 -12.25 1.76
CA LYS A 46 5.16 -13.58 1.73
C LYS A 46 4.76 -14.35 2.98
N LYS A 47 4.18 -15.54 2.78
CA LYS A 47 3.91 -16.48 3.87
C LYS A 47 5.23 -16.98 4.48
N PRO A 48 5.27 -17.24 5.80
CA PRO A 48 6.41 -17.87 6.43
C PRO A 48 6.63 -19.29 5.88
N CYS A 49 7.84 -19.80 6.07
CA CYS A 49 8.20 -21.15 5.63
C CYS A 49 7.31 -22.21 6.29
N ALA A 50 6.86 -23.18 5.52
CA ALA A 50 6.02 -24.28 6.01
C ALA A 50 6.69 -25.11 7.11
N GLY A 51 8.02 -25.23 7.06
CA GLY A 51 8.82 -25.93 8.08
C GLY A 51 8.96 -25.18 9.40
N ARG A 52 8.52 -23.92 9.50
CA ARG A 52 8.63 -23.12 10.72
C ARG A 52 7.94 -23.79 11.91
N ALA A 53 6.78 -24.40 11.71
CA ALA A 53 6.04 -25.07 12.78
C ALA A 53 6.85 -26.23 13.38
N LYS A 54 7.49 -27.04 12.53
CA LYS A 54 8.38 -28.13 12.94
C LYS A 54 9.60 -27.59 13.71
N ALA A 55 10.16 -26.47 13.27
CA ALA A 55 11.29 -25.83 13.96
C ALA A 55 10.91 -25.35 15.38
N ILE A 56 9.71 -24.78 15.55
CA ILE A 56 9.20 -24.39 16.87
C ILE A 56 8.99 -25.62 17.76
N GLN A 57 8.43 -26.70 17.21
CA GLN A 57 8.25 -27.96 17.94
C GLN A 57 9.58 -28.60 18.35
N SER A 58 10.63 -28.47 17.54
CA SER A 58 11.99 -28.89 17.91
C SER A 58 12.68 -27.97 18.92
N GLY A 59 11.96 -27.01 19.51
CA GLY A 59 12.47 -26.12 20.55
C GLY A 59 13.13 -24.84 20.05
N CYS A 60 13.04 -24.49 18.77
CA CYS A 60 13.57 -23.21 18.29
C CYS A 60 12.71 -22.04 18.76
N SER A 61 13.30 -21.10 19.50
CA SER A 61 12.69 -19.80 19.79
C SER A 61 12.79 -18.90 18.56
N LEU A 62 11.69 -18.76 17.82
CA LEU A 62 11.61 -17.94 16.62
C LEU A 62 10.79 -16.68 16.88
N PRO A 63 11.14 -15.53 16.26
CA PRO A 63 10.39 -14.29 16.43
C PRO A 63 8.93 -14.45 15.94
N PRO A 64 7.98 -13.66 16.44
CA PRO A 64 6.63 -13.66 15.90
C PRO A 64 6.64 -13.28 14.42
N THR A 65 5.91 -14.04 13.59
CA THR A 65 5.72 -13.75 12.17
C THR A 65 5.09 -12.36 11.99
N PRO A 66 5.47 -11.58 10.96
CA PRO A 66 4.87 -10.27 10.68
C PRO A 66 3.33 -10.32 10.62
N ALA A 67 2.76 -11.37 10.03
CA ALA A 67 1.30 -11.58 10.01
C ALA A 67 0.68 -11.70 11.41
N LYS A 68 1.39 -12.35 12.36
CA LYS A 68 0.92 -12.50 13.75
C LYS A 68 1.01 -11.16 14.50
N LEU A 69 2.05 -10.36 14.23
CA LEU A 69 2.17 -9.01 14.78
C LEU A 69 1.06 -8.09 14.27
N THR A 70 0.73 -8.15 12.97
CA THR A 70 -0.38 -7.38 12.39
C THR A 70 -1.72 -7.81 12.98
N ALA A 71 -1.96 -9.12 13.13
CA ALA A 71 -3.17 -9.63 13.75
C ALA A 71 -3.29 -9.21 15.23
N ALA A 72 -2.20 -9.29 16.00
CA ALA A 72 -2.17 -8.84 17.39
C ALA A 72 -2.46 -7.33 17.51
N LYS A 73 -1.87 -6.51 16.63
CA LYS A 73 -2.14 -5.07 16.57
C LYS A 73 -3.61 -4.80 16.24
N ALA A 74 -4.18 -5.52 15.29
CA ALA A 74 -5.60 -5.41 14.93
C ALA A 74 -6.54 -5.78 16.09
N GLN A 75 -6.18 -6.76 16.91
CA GLN A 75 -6.96 -7.18 18.09
C GLN A 75 -6.83 -6.20 19.27
N SER A 76 -5.67 -5.54 19.43
CA SER A 76 -5.44 -4.55 20.50
C SER A 76 -6.10 -3.20 20.24
N THR A 77 -6.55 -2.96 19.00
CA THR A 77 -7.25 -1.72 18.66
C THR A 77 -8.73 -1.96 18.92
N PRO A 78 -9.42 -1.13 19.74
CA PRO A 78 -10.86 -1.28 19.90
C PRO A 78 -11.52 -1.22 18.52
N ASN A 79 -12.41 -2.18 18.29
CA ASN A 79 -13.05 -2.46 17.01
C ASN A 79 -14.08 -1.34 16.73
N ASN A 80 -13.61 -0.11 16.52
CA ASN A 80 -14.44 1.07 16.25
C ASN A 80 -14.91 1.07 14.79
N SER A 81 -15.28 -0.12 14.29
CA SER A 81 -15.72 -0.39 12.92
C SER A 81 -17.00 0.40 12.66
N GLY A 82 -16.86 1.66 12.27
CA GLY A 82 -17.94 2.63 12.11
C GLY A 82 -17.54 4.07 12.42
N THR A 83 -16.49 4.30 13.21
CA THR A 83 -16.00 5.65 13.53
C THR A 83 -14.84 6.04 12.61
N ILE A 84 -14.79 7.30 12.19
CA ILE A 84 -13.69 7.90 11.40
C ILE A 84 -12.31 7.57 11.98
N VAL A 85 -12.21 7.46 13.31
CA VAL A 85 -11.00 7.10 14.06
C VAL A 85 -10.48 5.68 13.75
N ALA A 86 -11.33 4.72 13.40
CA ALA A 86 -10.86 3.39 12.99
C ALA A 86 -10.13 3.40 11.65
N TYR A 87 -10.46 4.34 10.77
CA TYR A 87 -9.78 4.46 9.49
C TYR A 87 -8.38 5.04 9.65
N THR A 88 -8.15 5.91 10.65
CA THR A 88 -6.83 6.49 10.93
C THR A 88 -5.88 5.52 11.63
N THR A 89 -6.38 4.51 12.37
CA THR A 89 -5.55 3.56 13.12
C THR A 89 -5.05 2.35 12.32
N ARG A 90 -5.67 2.05 11.16
CA ARG A 90 -5.30 0.90 10.30
C ARG A 90 -3.92 1.03 9.62
N GLY A 91 -3.22 2.14 9.79
CA GLY A 91 -1.80 2.30 9.43
C GLY A 91 -1.49 2.32 7.94
N ARG A 92 -2.49 2.24 7.06
CA ARG A 92 -2.34 2.46 5.62
C ARG A 92 -3.02 3.78 5.27
N PHE A 93 -2.24 4.73 4.78
CA PHE A 93 -2.75 6.00 4.28
C PHE A 93 -3.60 5.75 3.02
N ASP A 94 -4.83 6.25 3.04
CA ASP A 94 -5.78 6.17 1.93
C ASP A 94 -6.31 7.58 1.63
N ASN A 95 -6.08 8.03 0.40
CA ASN A 95 -6.53 9.35 -0.06
C ASN A 95 -8.05 9.50 0.04
N SER A 96 -8.83 8.43 -0.20
CA SER A 96 -10.29 8.50 -0.09
C SER A 96 -10.74 8.81 1.34
N THR A 97 -10.14 8.12 2.31
CA THR A 97 -10.39 8.35 3.73
C THR A 97 -10.00 9.77 4.14
N MET A 98 -8.80 10.24 3.75
CA MET A 98 -8.36 11.60 4.05
C MET A 98 -9.33 12.66 3.49
N THR A 99 -9.74 12.53 2.22
CA THR A 99 -10.71 13.44 1.60
C THR A 99 -12.03 13.46 2.34
N LYS A 100 -12.56 12.30 2.77
CA LYS A 100 -13.79 12.23 3.56
C LYS A 100 -13.67 12.97 4.89
N ILE A 101 -12.54 12.83 5.58
CA ILE A 101 -12.28 13.54 6.84
C ILE A 101 -12.25 15.06 6.61
N LEU A 102 -11.60 15.51 5.54
CA LEU A 102 -11.53 16.93 5.18
C LEU A 102 -12.90 17.51 4.84
N ILE A 103 -13.74 16.77 4.11
CA ILE A 103 -15.12 17.19 3.82
C ILE A 103 -15.95 17.30 5.10
N ILE A 104 -15.83 16.33 6.02
CA ILE A 104 -16.55 16.37 7.30
C ILE A 104 -16.11 17.57 8.13
N TRP A 105 -14.80 17.84 8.20
CA TRP A 105 -14.27 19.04 8.86
C TRP A 105 -14.78 20.33 8.23
N LEU A 106 -14.82 20.41 6.90
CA LEU A 106 -15.32 21.56 6.15
C LEU A 106 -16.80 21.84 6.47
N ILE A 107 -17.63 20.79 6.51
CA ILE A 107 -19.06 20.88 6.86
C ILE A 107 -19.24 21.33 8.31
N GLN A 108 -18.50 20.73 9.25
CA GLN A 108 -18.58 21.07 10.67
C GLN A 108 -18.22 22.53 10.95
N GLN A 109 -17.25 23.08 10.20
CA GLN A 109 -16.78 24.45 10.37
C GLN A 109 -17.52 25.44 9.45
N SER A 110 -18.51 24.99 8.68
CA SER A 110 -19.23 25.80 7.67
C SER A 110 -18.29 26.60 6.76
N LEU A 111 -17.12 26.02 6.44
CA LEU A 111 -16.11 26.69 5.64
C LEU A 111 -16.42 26.55 4.16
N LEU A 112 -16.16 27.61 3.40
CA LEU A 112 -16.29 27.55 1.95
C LEU A 112 -15.23 26.62 1.37
N TRP A 113 -15.61 25.84 0.35
CA TRP A 113 -14.74 24.89 -0.35
C TRP A 113 -13.42 25.50 -0.86
N LEU A 114 -13.39 26.82 -1.07
CA LEU A 114 -12.20 27.58 -1.42
C LEU A 114 -11.01 27.34 -0.46
N ARG A 115 -11.27 27.02 0.81
CA ARG A 115 -10.23 26.69 1.81
C ARG A 115 -9.46 25.41 1.50
N MET A 116 -10.04 24.48 0.72
CA MET A 116 -9.33 23.27 0.27
C MET A 116 -8.26 23.58 -0.78
N GLU A 117 -8.35 24.73 -1.43
CA GLU A 117 -7.37 25.19 -2.40
C GLU A 117 -6.30 26.11 -1.80
N ASP A 118 -6.35 26.36 -0.49
CA ASP A 118 -5.38 27.19 0.21
C ASP A 118 -3.95 26.67 0.02
N PHE A 119 -3.05 27.60 -0.29
CA PHE A 119 -1.65 27.29 -0.57
C PHE A 119 -0.95 26.61 0.61
N HIS A 120 -1.21 27.07 1.84
CA HIS A 120 -0.57 26.53 3.03
C HIS A 120 -1.08 25.13 3.34
N LEU A 121 -2.39 24.89 3.11
CA LEU A 121 -2.98 23.57 3.28
C LEU A 121 -2.37 22.58 2.28
N ARG A 122 -2.25 22.95 1.00
CA ARG A 122 -1.59 22.12 -0.02
C ARG A 122 -0.14 21.81 0.33
N LEU A 123 0.63 22.83 0.71
CA LEU A 123 2.03 22.67 1.08
C LEU A 123 2.22 21.77 2.32
N ALA A 124 1.34 21.88 3.31
CA ALA A 124 1.39 21.03 4.51
C ALA A 124 1.18 19.54 4.17
N PHE A 125 0.25 19.23 3.26
CA PHE A 125 0.02 17.85 2.81
C PHE A 125 1.17 17.32 1.96
N ASP A 126 1.64 18.12 0.99
CA ASP A 126 2.78 17.75 0.15
C ASP A 126 4.05 17.49 0.98
N HIS A 127 4.25 18.26 2.06
CA HIS A 127 5.35 18.04 3.00
C HIS A 127 5.15 16.77 3.85
N ALA A 128 3.95 16.56 4.40
CA ALA A 128 3.69 15.45 5.31
C ALA A 128 3.70 14.10 4.57
N ILE A 129 3.22 14.05 3.32
CA ILE A 129 3.00 12.80 2.59
C ILE A 129 3.22 13.00 1.08
N VAL A 130 4.28 12.38 0.53
CA VAL A 130 4.61 12.42 -0.91
C VAL A 130 3.49 11.85 -1.83
N SER A 131 2.50 11.14 -1.27
CA SER A 131 1.41 10.49 -2.00
C SER A 131 0.02 11.10 -1.77
N SER A 132 -0.10 12.18 -1.00
CA SER A 132 -1.39 12.85 -0.79
C SER A 132 -1.82 13.62 -2.03
N GLN A 133 -3.06 13.44 -2.47
CA GLN A 133 -3.66 14.26 -3.53
C GLN A 133 -4.91 14.95 -2.97
N LEU A 134 -4.88 16.28 -2.90
CA LEU A 134 -6.08 17.04 -2.60
C LEU A 134 -6.92 17.21 -3.86
N PRO A 135 -8.24 16.99 -3.79
CA PRO A 135 -9.12 17.25 -4.92
C PRO A 135 -9.09 18.76 -5.25
N SER A 136 -8.57 19.12 -6.41
CA SER A 136 -8.79 20.44 -7.02
C SER A 136 -10.19 20.48 -7.64
N CYS A 137 -10.82 21.66 -7.69
CA CYS A 137 -12.16 21.84 -8.27
C CYS A 137 -12.19 21.59 -9.79
N VAL A 138 -12.13 20.33 -10.22
CA VAL A 138 -12.20 19.93 -11.66
C VAL A 138 -13.48 19.14 -11.98
N TRP A 139 -14.42 19.03 -11.04
CA TRP A 139 -15.74 18.42 -11.26
C TRP A 139 -16.84 19.44 -11.63
N GLY A 140 -16.47 20.67 -11.99
CA GLY A 140 -17.40 21.75 -12.41
C GLY A 140 -17.14 22.35 -13.79
N ARG A 141 -16.29 21.73 -14.63
CA ARG A 141 -16.01 22.17 -16.01
C ARG A 141 -16.13 21.02 -17.02
N ARG A 142 -17.21 20.24 -16.94
CA ARG A 142 -17.62 19.32 -17.99
C ARG A 142 -19.13 19.41 -18.24
N ALA A 143 -19.60 20.62 -18.49
CA ALA A 143 -20.93 20.90 -19.03
C ALA A 143 -20.89 22.25 -19.75
N CYS A 144 -20.14 22.30 -20.85
CA CYS A 144 -20.30 23.25 -21.97
C CYS A 144 -19.16 22.97 -22.96
N SER A 145 -19.29 21.89 -23.73
CA SER A 145 -18.66 21.84 -25.05
C SER A 145 -19.69 22.42 -26.01
N PRO A 146 -19.39 23.51 -26.75
CA PRO A 146 -20.24 23.92 -27.86
C PRO A 146 -20.08 22.87 -28.95
N THR A 147 -21.08 22.00 -29.11
CA THR A 147 -21.27 21.22 -30.33
C THR A 147 -21.50 22.19 -31.47
N LEU A 148 -20.48 22.40 -32.32
CA LEU A 148 -20.65 23.01 -33.63
C LEU A 148 -21.42 22.02 -34.53
N PRO A 149 -22.50 22.45 -35.20
CA PRO A 149 -23.30 21.60 -36.07
C PRO A 149 -22.57 21.32 -37.39
N GLY A 150 -22.78 20.11 -37.90
CA GLY A 150 -22.05 19.55 -39.02
C GLY A 150 -22.29 20.22 -40.37
N THR A 151 -21.35 19.96 -41.25
CA THR A 151 -21.52 20.06 -42.70
C THR A 151 -20.91 18.82 -43.33
N ALA A 152 -21.78 18.03 -43.96
CA ALA A 152 -21.44 16.84 -44.71
C ALA A 152 -20.60 17.19 -45.94
N PHE A 153 -19.67 16.31 -46.27
CA PHE A 153 -18.83 16.34 -47.44
C PHE A 153 -19.55 15.58 -48.57
N THR A 154 -19.87 16.23 -49.70
CA THR A 154 -20.12 15.56 -50.99
C THR A 154 -19.39 16.34 -52.07
N GLY A 155 -18.61 15.62 -52.87
CA GLY A 155 -17.55 16.19 -53.69
C GLY A 155 -17.89 16.56 -55.13
N HIS A 156 -16.83 17.10 -55.75
CA HIS A 156 -16.40 16.95 -57.15
C HIS A 156 -17.19 17.70 -58.26
N GLN A 157 -16.61 18.77 -58.82
CA GLN A 157 -15.97 18.76 -60.15
C GLN A 157 -15.29 20.10 -60.49
N THR A 158 -14.13 19.99 -61.12
CA THR A 158 -13.32 21.05 -61.74
C THR A 158 -13.88 21.50 -63.09
N TYR A 159 -13.58 22.73 -63.49
CA TYR A 159 -13.32 23.07 -64.90
C TYR A 159 -11.82 22.89 -65.17
#